data_AF-A0A967CBP6-F1
#
_entry.id   AF-A0A967CBP6-F1
#
_cell.length_a   1.000
_cell.length_b   1.000
_cell.length_c   1.000
_cell.angle_alpha   90.00
_cell.angle_beta   90.00
_cell.angle_gamma   90.00
#
_symmetry.space_group_name_H-M   'P 1'
#
loop_
_entity.id
_entity.type
_entity.pdbx_description
1 polymer ?
#
loop_
_entity_poly.entity_id
_entity_poly.type
_entity_poly.pdbx_seq_one_letter_code
_entity_poly.pdbx_strand_id
1 'polypeptide(L)'
;LGFDVKVVMPKGANAIKVNAVRRAGGEVIWCAASNQAREEKVAQIQRQYAAVLVPPFDDERVIAGQGTATLELLDTVEQLDAVLVPVGGGGLLAAHCSPRRALRSLVLSQIWLMTPGALLRAGNGMASTIP
;
A
#
# COMPACT_ATOMS: atom_id res chain seq x y z
N LEU A 1 3.85 11.08 -17.23
CA LEU A 1 3.73 9.95 -18.18
C LEU A 1 2.63 10.15 -19.24
N GLY A 2 1.69 11.09 -19.08
CA GLY A 2 0.73 11.45 -20.14
C GLY A 2 -0.42 10.45 -20.34
N PHE A 3 -0.68 9.58 -19.37
CA PHE A 3 -1.78 8.62 -19.41
C PHE A 3 -3.09 9.25 -18.93
N ASP A 4 -4.20 8.80 -19.53
CA ASP A 4 -5.54 9.00 -18.97
C ASP A 4 -5.70 8.09 -17.74
N VAL A 5 -6.00 8.69 -16.58
CA VAL A 5 -6.06 8.00 -15.29
C VAL A 5 -7.47 8.11 -14.70
N LYS A 6 -8.08 6.96 -14.46
CA LYS A 6 -9.39 6.83 -13.82
C LYS A 6 -9.23 6.15 -12.46
N VAL A 7 -9.71 6.81 -11.40
CA VAL A 7 -9.60 6.32 -10.02
C VAL A 7 -10.98 6.01 -9.47
N VAL A 8 -11.24 4.73 -9.22
CA VAL A 8 -12.50 4.28 -8.62
C VAL A 8 -12.51 4.53 -7.12
N MET A 9 -13.43 5.36 -6.65
CA MET A 9 -13.56 5.76 -5.25
C MET A 9 -14.98 5.51 -4.74
N PRO A 10 -15.16 5.04 -3.49
CA PRO A 10 -16.47 4.89 -2.89
C PRO A 10 -17.13 6.26 -2.66
N LYS A 11 -18.46 6.32 -2.79
CA LYS A 11 -19.24 7.49 -2.36
C LYS A 11 -18.97 7.77 -0.87
N GLY A 12 -18.72 9.04 -0.54
CA GLY A 12 -18.32 9.45 0.81
C GLY A 12 -16.82 9.36 1.09
N ALA A 13 -15.97 9.09 0.08
CA ALA A 13 -14.53 9.20 0.24
C ALA A 13 -14.11 10.60 0.72
N ASN A 14 -13.12 10.66 1.60
CA ASN A 14 -12.61 11.91 2.16
C ASN A 14 -12.23 12.92 1.05
N ALA A 15 -12.76 14.13 1.15
CA ALA A 15 -12.57 15.20 0.16
C ALA A 15 -11.09 15.51 -0.12
N ILE A 16 -10.20 15.35 0.87
CA ILE A 16 -8.75 15.53 0.70
C ILE A 16 -8.21 14.54 -0.34
N LYS A 17 -8.63 13.27 -0.27
CA LYS A 17 -8.21 12.22 -1.21
C LYS A 17 -8.79 12.45 -2.61
N VAL A 18 -10.06 12.85 -2.69
CA VAL A 18 -10.72 13.16 -3.96
C VAL A 18 -10.04 14.34 -4.67
N ASN A 19 -9.73 15.40 -3.91
CA ASN A 19 -9.06 16.58 -4.44
C ASN A 19 -7.61 16.26 -4.86
N ALA A 20 -6.91 15.36 -4.17
CA ALA A 20 -5.59 14.92 -4.58
C ALA A 20 -5.61 14.25 -5.96
N VAL A 21 -6.58 13.37 -6.23
CA VAL A 21 -6.75 12.74 -7.55
C VAL A 21 -6.99 13.80 -8.63
N ARG A 22 -7.93 14.73 -8.39
CA ARG A 22 -8.25 15.80 -9.36
C ARG A 22 -7.06 16.71 -9.64
N ARG A 23 -6.30 17.09 -8.61
CA ARG A 23 -5.08 17.90 -8.77
C ARG A 23 -3.99 17.18 -9.56
N ALA A 24 -3.93 15.85 -9.47
CA ALA A 24 -3.02 15.03 -10.26
C ALA A 24 -3.50 14.81 -11.71
N GLY A 25 -4.63 15.40 -12.12
CA GLY A 25 -5.21 15.23 -13.45
C GLY A 25 -6.01 13.94 -13.64
N GLY A 26 -6.28 13.20 -12.56
CA GLY A 26 -7.07 11.97 -12.61
C GLY A 26 -8.58 12.24 -12.57
N GLU A 27 -9.33 11.39 -13.27
CA GLU A 27 -10.79 11.35 -13.24
C GLU A 27 -11.28 10.48 -12.08
N VAL A 28 -12.19 11.00 -11.26
CA VAL A 28 -12.76 10.25 -10.13
C VAL A 28 -14.04 9.55 -10.59
N ILE A 29 -14.05 8.22 -10.56
CA ILE A 29 -15.22 7.39 -10.86
C ILE A 29 -15.84 6.87 -9.56
N TRP A 30 -17.12 7.12 -9.36
CA TRP A 30 -17.79 6.75 -8.11
C TRP A 30 -18.34 5.32 -8.11
N CYS A 31 -18.20 4.63 -6.98
CA CYS A 31 -18.84 3.33 -6.69
C CYS A 31 -19.54 3.34 -5.33
N ALA A 32 -20.32 2.29 -5.01
CA ALA A 32 -20.82 2.08 -3.65
C ALA A 32 -19.66 1.74 -2.70
N ALA A 33 -19.87 1.92 -1.39
CA ALA A 33 -18.86 1.67 -0.36
C ALA A 33 -18.73 0.17 -0.02
N SER A 34 -18.49 -0.67 -1.03
CA SER A 34 -18.19 -2.10 -0.87
C SER A 34 -17.06 -2.53 -1.80
N ASN A 35 -16.33 -3.59 -1.43
CA ASN A 35 -15.25 -4.13 -2.26
C ASN A 35 -15.80 -4.67 -3.59
N GLN A 36 -16.90 -5.42 -3.53
CA GLN A 36 -17.57 -5.93 -4.72
C GLN A 36 -17.95 -4.80 -5.70
N ALA A 37 -18.57 -3.71 -5.22
CA ALA A 37 -18.95 -2.61 -6.10
C ALA A 37 -17.75 -1.90 -6.73
N ARG A 38 -16.60 -1.89 -6.04
CA ARG A 38 -15.35 -1.36 -6.57
C ARG A 38 -14.79 -2.26 -7.67
N GLU A 39 -14.73 -3.56 -7.43
CA GLU A 39 -14.24 -4.56 -8.39
C GLU A 39 -15.10 -4.59 -9.65
N GLU A 40 -16.43 -4.59 -9.51
CA GLU A 40 -17.37 -4.51 -10.63
C GLU A 40 -17.17 -3.23 -11.46
N LYS A 41 -16.99 -2.09 -10.79
CA LYS A 41 -16.75 -0.80 -11.46
C LYS A 41 -15.41 -0.78 -12.19
N VAL A 42 -14.36 -1.34 -11.60
CA VAL A 42 -13.05 -1.50 -12.24
C VAL A 42 -13.19 -2.38 -13.49
N ALA A 43 -13.82 -3.54 -13.38
CA ALA A 43 -14.04 -4.44 -14.52
C ALA A 43 -14.88 -3.80 -15.63
N GLN A 44 -15.83 -2.92 -15.29
CA GLN A 44 -16.56 -2.12 -16.27
C GLN A 44 -15.62 -1.16 -17.03
N ILE A 45 -14.78 -0.41 -16.31
CA ILE A 45 -13.85 0.56 -16.92
C ILE A 45 -12.82 -0.14 -17.81
N GLN A 46 -12.25 -1.26 -17.36
CA GLN A 46 -11.31 -2.03 -18.17
C GLN A 46 -11.92 -2.46 -19.51
N ARG A 47 -13.17 -2.94 -19.50
CA ARG A 47 -13.89 -3.33 -20.72
C ARG A 47 -14.21 -2.14 -21.62
N GLN A 48 -14.64 -1.02 -21.05
CA GLN A 48 -15.07 0.14 -21.83
C GLN A 48 -13.91 0.91 -22.47
N TYR A 49 -12.79 1.04 -21.76
CA TYR A 49 -11.67 1.89 -22.16
C TYR A 49 -10.41 1.10 -22.55
N ALA A 50 -10.47 -0.24 -22.55
CA ALA A 50 -9.30 -1.11 -22.66
C ALA A 50 -8.19 -0.75 -21.64
N ALA A 51 -8.59 -0.29 -20.46
CA ALA A 51 -7.68 0.21 -19.44
C ALA A 51 -6.95 -0.92 -18.71
N VAL A 52 -5.70 -0.67 -18.34
CA VAL A 52 -4.92 -1.55 -17.47
C VAL A 52 -5.20 -1.19 -16.01
N LEU A 53 -5.57 -2.18 -15.21
CA LEU A 53 -5.70 -2.00 -13.76
C LEU A 53 -4.30 -1.90 -13.15
N VAL A 54 -4.09 -0.85 -12.35
CA VAL A 54 -2.97 -0.76 -11.42
C VAL A 54 -3.51 -1.07 -10.02
N PRO A 55 -3.21 -2.24 -9.43
CA PRO A 55 -3.67 -2.59 -8.10
C PRO A 55 -3.12 -1.65 -7.03
N PRO A 56 -3.85 -1.40 -5.93
CA PRO A 56 -3.38 -0.51 -4.88
C PRO A 56 -2.31 -1.13 -3.94
N PHE A 57 -2.11 -2.45 -3.96
CA PHE A 57 -1.12 -3.13 -3.11
C PHE A 57 -0.66 -4.50 -3.62
N ASP A 58 -1.55 -5.33 -4.17
CA ASP A 58 -1.23 -6.71 -4.58
C ASP A 58 -0.71 -6.77 -6.03
N ASP A 59 0.45 -6.16 -6.26
CA ASP A 59 1.19 -6.20 -7.54
C ASP A 59 2.68 -6.07 -7.23
N GLU A 60 3.51 -6.93 -7.83
CA GLU A 60 4.95 -6.99 -7.56
C GLU A 60 5.66 -5.64 -7.76
N ARG A 61 5.25 -4.86 -8.77
CA ARG A 61 5.85 -3.55 -9.07
C ARG A 61 5.41 -2.50 -8.07
N VAL A 62 4.16 -2.58 -7.61
CA VAL A 62 3.65 -1.70 -6.54
C VAL A 62 4.41 -1.96 -5.25
N ILE A 63 4.56 -3.24 -4.86
CA ILE A 63 5.33 -3.65 -3.68
C ILE A 63 6.78 -3.21 -3.81
N ALA A 64 7.45 -3.51 -4.93
CA ALA A 64 8.83 -3.11 -5.17
C ALA A 64 9.01 -1.58 -5.09
N GLY A 65 8.07 -0.82 -5.64
CA GLY A 65 8.06 0.64 -5.55
C GLY A 65 7.89 1.15 -4.11
N GLN A 66 7.05 0.51 -3.29
CA GLN A 66 6.95 0.87 -1.86
C GLN A 66 8.24 0.58 -1.08
N GLY A 67 9.03 -0.39 -1.53
CA GLY A 67 10.28 -0.81 -0.87
C GLY A 67 11.40 0.22 -0.98
N THR A 68 11.30 1.20 -1.89
CA THR A 68 12.31 2.25 -2.00
C THR A 68 12.39 3.10 -0.74
N ALA A 69 11.27 3.33 -0.05
CA ALA A 69 11.26 4.02 1.23
C ALA A 69 12.07 3.27 2.30
N THR A 70 12.05 1.93 2.27
CA THR A 70 12.88 1.10 3.16
C THR A 70 14.35 1.23 2.82
N LEU A 71 14.70 1.27 1.53
CA LEU A 71 16.09 1.48 1.10
C LEU A 71 16.60 2.85 1.56
N GLU A 72 15.82 3.91 1.36
CA GLU A 72 16.14 5.26 1.84
C GLU A 72 16.31 5.33 3.37
N LEU A 73 15.46 4.62 4.12
CA LEU A 73 15.56 4.53 5.57
C LEU A 73 16.87 3.84 6.01
N LEU A 74 17.23 2.71 5.39
CA LEU A 74 18.44 1.96 5.71
C LEU A 74 19.72 2.70 5.30
N ASP A 75 19.67 3.51 4.24
CA ASP A 75 20.78 4.38 3.84
C ASP A 75 20.96 5.56 4.81
N THR A 76 19.86 6.02 5.45
CA THR A 76 19.88 7.14 6.39
C THR A 76 20.21 6.72 7.82
N VAL A 77 19.72 5.57 8.26
CA VAL A 77 19.85 5.08 9.64
C VAL A 77 20.76 3.87 9.67
N GLU A 78 21.97 4.09 10.18
CA GLU A 78 23.02 3.07 10.22
C GLU A 78 22.68 1.84 11.09
N GLN A 79 21.98 2.04 12.21
CA GLN A 79 21.61 0.98 13.15
C GLN A 79 20.12 1.10 13.43
N LEU A 80 19.34 0.16 12.88
CA LEU A 80 17.89 0.13 12.99
C LEU A 80 17.48 -1.17 13.69
N ASP A 81 16.99 -1.06 14.93
CA ASP A 81 16.55 -2.22 15.73
C ASP A 81 15.14 -2.71 15.35
N ALA A 82 14.26 -1.77 15.01
CA ALA A 82 12.87 -2.03 14.67
C ALA A 82 12.29 -0.95 13.74
N VAL A 83 11.27 -1.32 12.97
CA VAL A 83 10.48 -0.40 12.15
C VAL A 83 8.99 -0.62 12.41
N LEU A 84 8.26 0.48 12.62
CA LEU A 84 6.81 0.48 12.70
C LEU A 84 6.24 0.75 11.31
N VAL A 85 5.45 -0.19 10.80
CA VAL A 85 4.87 -0.08 9.45
C VAL A 85 3.34 -0.03 9.57
N PRO A 86 2.66 1.01 9.05
CA PRO A 86 1.21 1.02 8.99
C PRO A 86 0.70 -0.02 8.00
N VAL A 87 -0.34 -0.76 8.38
CA VAL A 87 -0.87 -1.86 7.57
C VAL A 87 -2.30 -1.58 7.14
N GLY A 88 -2.49 -1.44 5.83
CA GLY A 88 -3.79 -1.55 5.17
C GLY A 88 -3.89 -2.88 4.43
N GLY A 89 -3.74 -2.85 3.10
CA GLY A 89 -3.70 -4.06 2.26
C GLY A 89 -2.36 -4.81 2.23
N GLY A 90 -1.40 -4.47 3.12
CA GLY A 90 -0.15 -5.23 3.27
C GLY A 90 0.99 -4.93 2.29
N GLY A 91 0.77 -4.21 1.19
CA GLY A 91 1.83 -3.96 0.18
C GLY A 91 3.08 -3.26 0.72
N LEU A 92 2.92 -2.28 1.62
CA LEU A 92 4.03 -1.59 2.27
C LEU A 92 4.83 -2.55 3.17
N LEU A 93 4.15 -3.37 3.96
CA LEU A 93 4.78 -4.39 4.80
C LEU A 93 5.55 -5.40 3.96
N ALA A 94 4.91 -5.94 2.92
CA ALA A 94 5.53 -6.89 2.01
C ALA A 94 6.83 -6.32 1.41
N ALA A 95 6.84 -5.03 1.11
CA ALA A 95 8.02 -4.34 0.61
C ALA A 95 9.15 -4.24 1.64
N HIS A 96 8.81 -3.92 2.90
CA HIS A 96 9.79 -3.87 4.01
C HIS A 96 10.38 -5.24 4.32
N CYS A 97 9.60 -6.31 4.13
CA CYS A 97 10.05 -7.68 4.35
C CYS A 97 10.87 -8.27 3.18
N SER A 98 10.86 -7.63 2.00
CA SER A 98 11.46 -8.17 0.76
C SER A 98 12.73 -7.44 0.26
N PRO A 99 13.74 -7.13 1.09
CA PRO A 99 14.98 -6.58 0.55
C PRO A 99 15.84 -7.71 -0.08
N ARG A 100 15.87 -7.73 -1.42
CA ARG A 100 16.72 -8.63 -2.24
C ARG A 100 18.19 -8.22 -2.30
N ARG A 101 18.60 -7.16 -1.59
CA ARG A 101 19.98 -6.69 -1.52
C ARG A 101 20.51 -6.90 -0.11
N ALA A 102 21.46 -7.83 -0.02
CA ALA A 102 22.23 -8.12 1.17
C ALA A 102 22.93 -6.86 1.76
N LEU A 103 23.33 -6.97 3.03
CA LEU A 103 24.32 -6.17 3.77
C LEU A 103 23.81 -4.99 4.62
N ARG A 104 23.19 -5.33 5.75
CA ARG A 104 23.86 -5.24 7.05
C ARG A 104 23.30 -6.38 7.89
N SER A 105 24.09 -6.97 8.78
CA SER A 105 23.62 -7.96 9.75
C SER A 105 22.66 -7.37 10.80
N LEU A 106 21.89 -6.34 10.42
CA LEU A 106 20.75 -5.87 11.16
C LEU A 106 19.63 -6.84 10.86
N VAL A 107 19.62 -7.91 11.63
CA VAL A 107 18.40 -8.61 11.98
C VAL A 107 17.41 -7.50 12.35
N LEU A 108 16.48 -7.15 11.44
CA LEU A 108 15.25 -6.46 11.83
C LEU A 108 14.56 -7.42 12.78
N SER A 109 14.93 -7.35 14.06
CA SER A 109 14.55 -8.33 15.07
C SER A 109 13.04 -8.32 15.29
N GLN A 110 12.42 -7.17 14.97
CA GLN A 110 10.99 -6.92 15.13
C GLN A 110 10.47 -5.94 14.06
N ILE A 111 9.58 -6.42 13.20
CA ILE A 111 8.68 -5.57 12.41
C ILE A 111 7.34 -5.55 13.15
N TRP A 112 6.82 -4.36 13.41
CA TRP A 112 5.53 -4.19 14.07
C TRP A 112 4.51 -3.54 13.12
N LEU A 113 3.32 -4.12 13.15
CA LEU A 113 2.16 -3.83 12.33
C LEU A 113 1.25 -2.92 13.12
N MET A 114 0.91 -1.75 12.58
CA MET A 114 -0.08 -0.88 13.20
C MET A 114 -1.36 -0.84 12.35
N THR A 115 -2.46 -1.29 12.93
CA THR A 115 -3.83 -1.11 12.43
C THR A 115 -4.63 -0.24 13.41
N PRO A 116 -5.74 0.39 13.01
CA PRO A 116 -6.59 1.10 13.96
C PRO A 116 -6.97 0.19 15.14
N GLY A 117 -6.46 0.49 16.33
CA GLY A 117 -6.74 -0.26 17.57
C GLY A 117 -5.87 -1.49 17.84
N ALA A 118 -4.84 -1.80 17.05
CA ALA A 118 -3.94 -2.92 17.35
C ALA A 118 -2.50 -2.70 16.87
N LEU A 119 -1.55 -3.19 17.67
CA LEU A 119 -0.13 -3.31 17.34
C LEU A 119 0.25 -4.80 17.37
N LEU A 120 0.70 -5.35 16.25
CA LEU A 120 1.03 -6.78 16.11
C LEU A 120 2.48 -6.97 15.67
N ARG A 121 3.18 -7.98 16.18
CA ARG A 121 4.53 -8.31 15.73
C ARG A 121 4.48 -9.24 14.51
N ALA A 122 5.19 -8.91 13.42
CA ALA A 122 5.37 -9.80 12.29
C ALA A 122 6.47 -10.83 12.61
N GLY A 123 6.09 -12.11 12.72
CA GLY A 123 6.99 -13.24 13.03
C GLY A 123 6.34 -14.61 12.75
N ASN A 124 7.13 -15.69 12.77
CA ASN A 124 6.75 -17.07 12.37
C ASN A 124 5.69 -17.79 13.25
N GLY A 125 4.87 -17.07 14.01
CA GLY A 125 3.83 -17.68 14.83
C GLY A 125 3.21 -16.70 15.80
N MET A 126 1.88 -16.65 15.78
CA MET A 126 0.97 -15.95 16.70
C MET A 126 1.16 -14.45 16.89
N ALA A 127 0.26 -13.71 16.23
CA ALA A 127 -0.09 -12.34 16.56
C ALA A 127 -0.58 -12.26 18.02
N SER A 128 0.23 -11.68 18.93
CA SER A 128 -0.24 -11.28 20.26
C SER A 128 -0.51 -9.77 20.27
N THR A 129 -1.73 -9.41 20.65
CA THR A 129 -2.13 -8.03 20.99
C THR A 129 -1.77 -7.76 22.45
N ILE A 130 -1.12 -6.64 22.74
CA ILE A 130 -0.95 -6.13 24.12
C ILE A 130 -2.11 -5.14 24.39
N PRO A 131 -2.71 -5.13 25.61
CA PRO A 131 -3.77 -4.19 25.99
C PRO A 131 -3.33 -2.71 25.95
#